data_AF-A0A0K6ILW1-F1
#
_entry.id   AF-A0A0K6ILW1-F1
#
_cell.length_a   1.000
_cell.length_b   1.000
_cell.length_c   1.000
_cell.angle_alpha   90.00
_cell.angle_beta   90.00
_cell.angle_gamma   90.00
#
_symmetry.space_group_name_H-M   'P 1'
#
loop_
_entity.id
_entity.type
_entity.pdbx_description
1 polymer ?
#
loop_
_entity_poly.entity_id
_entity_poly.type
_entity_poly.pdbx_seq_one_letter_code
_entity_poly.pdbx_strand_id
1 'polypeptide(L)'
;MKQYKLTVIGIVCASLLYLISVLFNLEIFEALIVLLDELEHLEIDEIILPGFVLASFVIADVLRRNKVNRVSQEKLKIYRAMVQSTHHVLNNFLNQMLIVKMKAESTPGFDPKVLKIYDQIADEAQQQIHALSNISDVSEASIHESVRPK
;
A
#
# COMPACT_ATOMS: atom_id res chain seq x y z
N MET A 1 14.81 13.35 -7.85
CA MET A 1 13.93 14.38 -8.46
C MET A 1 12.43 14.02 -8.54
N LYS A 2 11.98 12.76 -8.39
CA LYS A 2 10.54 12.40 -8.49
C LYS A 2 9.64 13.06 -7.42
N GLN A 3 10.18 13.41 -6.25
CA GLN A 3 9.41 13.91 -5.11
C GLN A 3 8.96 15.38 -5.25
N TYR A 4 9.61 16.17 -6.11
CA TYR A 4 9.30 17.60 -6.29
C TYR A 4 8.71 17.91 -7.66
N LYS A 5 8.25 16.91 -8.42
CA LYS A 5 7.74 17.12 -9.79
C LYS A 5 6.62 18.17 -9.83
N LEU A 6 5.67 18.10 -8.89
CA LEU A 6 4.57 19.06 -8.81
C LEU A 6 5.04 20.45 -8.44
N THR A 7 5.99 20.56 -7.50
CA THR A 7 6.60 21.85 -7.13
C THR A 7 7.35 22.47 -8.29
N VAL A 8 8.10 21.68 -9.06
CA VAL A 8 8.82 22.17 -10.24
C VAL A 8 7.86 22.60 -11.34
N ILE A 9 6.79 21.83 -11.60
CA ILE A 9 5.73 22.24 -12.54
C ILE A 9 5.09 23.55 -12.06
N GLY A 10 4.77 23.64 -10.77
CA GLY A 10 4.20 24.86 -10.18
C GLY A 10 5.11 26.07 -10.33
N ILE A 11 6.41 25.92 -10.07
CA ILE A 11 7.40 26.99 -10.26
C ILE A 11 7.50 27.39 -11.74
N VAL A 12 7.56 26.42 -12.66
CA VAL A 12 7.62 26.72 -14.10
C VAL A 12 6.36 27.44 -14.57
N CYS A 13 5.18 26.99 -14.14
CA CYS A 13 3.91 27.64 -14.46
C CYS A 13 3.82 29.05 -13.87
N ALA A 14 4.22 29.24 -12.61
CA ALA A 14 4.23 30.54 -11.95
C ALA A 14 5.18 31.51 -12.65
N SER A 15 6.39 31.06 -12.98
CA SER A 15 7.38 31.86 -13.71
C SER A 15 6.91 32.21 -15.12
N LEU A 16 6.26 31.29 -15.84
CA LEU A 16 5.68 31.56 -17.16
C LEU A 16 4.53 32.57 -17.07
N LEU A 17 3.61 32.40 -16.12
CA LEU A 17 2.51 33.34 -15.89
C LEU A 17 3.02 34.74 -15.57
N TYR A 18 4.03 34.84 -14.69
CA TYR A 18 4.67 36.11 -14.36
C TYR A 18 5.33 36.74 -15.59
N LEU A 19 6.06 35.96 -16.38
CA LEU A 19 6.75 36.44 -17.57
C LEU A 19 5.78 36.93 -18.65
N ILE A 20 4.64 36.25 -18.83
CA ILE A 20 3.55 36.69 -19.71
C ILE A 20 2.92 37.98 -19.18
N SER A 21 2.62 38.05 -17.88
CA SER A 21 2.07 39.26 -17.24
C SER A 21 2.96 40.49 -17.50
N VAL A 22 4.27 40.34 -17.35
CA VAL A 22 5.24 41.43 -17.60
C VAL A 22 5.37 41.74 -19.09
N LEU A 23 5.47 40.75 -19.98
CA LEU A 23 5.65 40.99 -21.42
C LEU A 23 4.47 41.69 -22.07
N PHE A 24 3.26 41.37 -21.64
CA PHE A 24 2.03 41.91 -22.20
C PHE A 24 1.44 43.06 -21.37
N ASN A 25 2.12 43.49 -20.29
CA ASN A 25 1.59 44.42 -19.28
C ASN A 25 0.17 44.03 -18.82
N LEU A 26 -0.08 42.73 -18.67
CA LEU A 26 -1.36 42.21 -18.21
C LEU A 26 -1.35 42.17 -16.69
N GLU A 27 -2.19 42.99 -16.07
CA GLU A 27 -2.49 42.89 -14.65
C GLU A 27 -3.47 41.73 -14.42
N ILE A 28 -2.96 40.49 -14.49
CA ILE A 28 -3.79 39.26 -14.46
C ILE A 28 -4.70 39.22 -13.24
N PHE A 29 -4.22 39.72 -12.10
CA PHE A 29 -5.01 39.77 -10.86
C PHE A 29 -6.12 40.81 -10.94
N GLU A 30 -5.84 41.99 -11.51
CA GLU A 30 -6.84 43.04 -11.70
C GLU A 30 -7.88 42.61 -12.75
N ALA A 31 -7.45 41.99 -13.85
CA ALA A 31 -8.35 41.40 -14.84
C ALA A 31 -9.23 40.28 -14.26
N LEU A 32 -8.72 39.49 -13.31
CA LEU A 32 -9.51 38.50 -12.58
C LEU A 32 -10.55 39.19 -11.69
N ILE A 33 -10.17 40.26 -10.98
CA ILE A 33 -11.09 41.04 -10.14
C ILE A 33 -12.19 41.68 -10.99
N VAL A 34 -11.84 42.31 -12.11
CA VAL A 34 -12.82 42.91 -13.04
C VAL A 34 -13.76 41.85 -13.60
N LEU A 35 -13.26 40.65 -13.90
CA LEU A 35 -14.11 39.53 -14.35
C LEU A 35 -15.05 39.02 -13.24
N LEU A 36 -14.59 39.01 -11.99
CA LEU A 36 -15.42 38.66 -10.83
C LEU A 36 -16.47 39.75 -10.53
N ASP A 37 -16.10 41.02 -10.66
CA ASP A 37 -16.97 42.20 -10.53
C ASP A 37 -18.05 42.19 -11.64
N GLU A 38 -17.63 41.88 -12.87
CA GLU A 38 -18.55 41.60 -13.98
C GLU A 38 -19.44 40.38 -13.73
N LEU A 39 -19.15 39.49 -12.78
CA LEU A 39 -20.01 38.35 -12.41
C LEU A 39 -20.85 38.62 -11.15
N GLU A 40 -20.64 39.75 -10.46
CA GLU A 40 -21.36 40.15 -9.25
C GLU A 40 -22.87 40.26 -9.50
N HIS A 41 -23.26 40.75 -10.68
CA HIS A 41 -24.67 40.86 -11.09
C HIS A 41 -25.42 39.51 -11.17
N LEU A 42 -24.70 38.38 -11.10
CA LEU A 42 -25.25 37.03 -11.09
C LEU A 42 -25.13 36.35 -9.71
N GLU A 43 -24.58 37.01 -8.69
CA GLU A 43 -24.29 36.46 -7.33
C GLU A 43 -23.45 35.16 -7.37
N ILE A 44 -22.70 34.96 -8.46
CA ILE A 44 -21.95 33.72 -8.70
C ILE A 44 -20.69 33.66 -7.80
N ASP A 45 -20.15 34.81 -7.41
CA ASP A 45 -19.01 34.95 -6.50
C ASP A 45 -19.28 34.33 -5.11
N GLU A 46 -20.52 34.43 -4.61
CA GLU A 46 -20.98 33.80 -3.36
C GLU A 46 -20.91 32.27 -3.42
N ILE A 47 -20.96 31.68 -4.62
CA ILE A 47 -20.83 30.22 -4.83
C ILE A 47 -19.38 29.84 -5.17
N ILE A 48 -18.67 30.66 -5.95
CA ILE A 48 -17.30 30.36 -6.40
C ILE A 48 -16.35 30.23 -5.21
N LEU A 49 -16.39 31.17 -4.25
CA LEU A 49 -15.47 31.18 -3.11
C LEU A 49 -15.63 29.93 -2.22
N PRO A 50 -16.83 29.61 -1.70
CA PRO A 50 -17.06 28.37 -0.96
C PRO A 50 -16.79 27.12 -1.80
N GLY A 51 -17.12 27.15 -3.09
CA GLY A 51 -16.85 26.05 -4.02
C GLY A 51 -15.36 25.78 -4.17
N PHE A 52 -14.53 26.81 -4.28
CA PHE A 52 -13.08 26.70 -4.34
C PHE A 52 -12.49 26.14 -3.03
N VAL A 53 -12.96 26.64 -1.88
CA VAL A 53 -12.56 26.10 -0.57
C VAL A 53 -12.89 24.62 -0.49
N LEU A 54 -14.13 24.22 -0.80
CA LEU A 54 -14.54 22.81 -0.77
C LEU A 54 -13.72 21.96 -1.74
N ALA A 55 -13.52 22.43 -2.98
CA ALA A 55 -12.71 21.73 -3.97
C ALA A 55 -11.27 21.51 -3.49
N SER A 56 -10.66 22.51 -2.83
CA SER A 56 -9.31 22.38 -2.27
C SER A 56 -9.19 21.24 -1.24
N PHE A 57 -10.17 21.12 -0.34
CA PHE A 57 -10.22 20.03 0.65
C PHE A 57 -10.49 18.68 0.01
N VAL A 58 -11.39 18.60 -0.99
CA VAL A 58 -11.65 17.37 -1.75
C VAL A 58 -10.38 16.89 -2.46
N ILE A 59 -9.66 17.79 -3.13
CA ILE A 59 -8.40 17.48 -3.82
C ILE A 59 -7.36 16.98 -2.81
N ALA A 60 -7.22 17.67 -1.68
CA ALA A 60 -6.28 17.27 -0.62
C ALA A 60 -6.60 15.85 -0.08
N ASP A 61 -7.87 15.54 0.15
CA ASP A 61 -8.29 14.22 0.64
C ASP A 61 -8.03 13.11 -0.40
N VAL A 62 -8.35 13.35 -1.67
CA VAL A 62 -8.07 12.40 -2.76
C VAL A 62 -6.57 12.12 -2.88
N LEU A 63 -5.72 13.15 -2.83
CA LEU A 63 -4.27 12.99 -2.89
C LEU A 63 -3.74 12.20 -1.70
N ARG A 64 -4.26 12.45 -0.50
CA ARG A 64 -3.89 11.71 0.72
C ARG A 64 -4.29 10.24 0.62
N ARG A 65 -5.53 9.95 0.23
CA ARG A 65 -6.06 8.58 0.09
C ARG A 65 -5.26 7.76 -0.92
N ASN A 66 -4.91 8.36 -2.06
CA ASN A 66 -4.11 7.68 -3.09
C ASN A 66 -2.73 7.25 -2.56
N LYS A 67 -2.08 8.10 -1.75
CA LYS A 67 -0.79 7.76 -1.13
C LYS A 67 -0.94 6.61 -0.13
N VAL A 68 -1.96 6.67 0.74
CA VAL A 68 -2.23 5.61 1.72
C VAL A 68 -2.52 4.28 1.04
N ASN A 69 -3.43 4.28 0.05
CA ASN A 69 -3.78 3.08 -0.71
C ASN A 69 -2.57 2.46 -1.40
N ARG A 70 -1.71 3.29 -2.01
CA ARG A 70 -0.48 2.80 -2.64
C ARG A 70 0.46 2.14 -1.63
N VAL A 71 0.64 2.73 -0.45
CA VAL A 71 1.46 2.14 0.61
C VAL A 71 0.87 0.81 1.08
N SER A 72 -0.44 0.73 1.29
CA SER A 72 -1.11 -0.52 1.68
C SER A 72 -0.98 -1.62 0.63
N GLN A 73 -1.09 -1.27 -0.66
CA GLN A 73 -0.90 -2.23 -1.75
C GLN A 73 0.56 -2.74 -1.83
N GLU A 74 1.55 -1.87 -1.67
CA GLU A 74 2.96 -2.28 -1.63
C GLU A 74 3.24 -3.18 -0.41
N LYS A 75 2.68 -2.86 0.77
CA LYS A 75 2.77 -3.73 1.96
C LYS A 75 2.20 -5.12 1.68
N LEU A 76 1.02 -5.20 1.07
CA LEU A 76 0.37 -6.46 0.72
C LEU A 76 1.21 -7.27 -0.29
N LYS A 77 1.79 -6.60 -1.28
CA LYS A 77 2.67 -7.23 -2.28
C LYS A 77 3.92 -7.82 -1.64
N ILE A 78 4.60 -7.07 -0.77
CA ILE A 78 5.79 -7.52 -0.05
C ILE A 78 5.44 -8.70 0.86
N TYR A 79 4.34 -8.59 1.61
CA TYR A 79 3.87 -9.66 2.48
C TYR A 79 3.63 -10.96 1.72
N ARG A 80 2.88 -10.92 0.61
CA ARG A 80 2.62 -12.11 -0.23
C ARG A 80 3.91 -12.74 -0.75
N ALA A 81 4.85 -11.91 -1.21
CA ALA A 81 6.16 -12.39 -1.67
C ALA A 81 6.92 -13.09 -0.52
N MET A 82 6.92 -12.51 0.68
CA MET A 82 7.56 -13.12 1.86
C MET A 82 6.91 -14.46 2.22
N VAL A 83 5.58 -14.53 2.31
CA VAL A 83 4.88 -15.79 2.65
C VAL A 83 5.15 -16.86 1.60
N GLN A 84 5.14 -16.50 0.31
CA GLN A 84 5.46 -17.43 -0.76
C GLN A 84 6.91 -17.92 -0.65
N SER A 85 7.87 -17.03 -0.38
CA SER A 85 9.26 -17.42 -0.12
C SER A 85 9.38 -18.35 1.09
N THR A 86 8.68 -18.05 2.20
CA THR A 86 8.64 -18.91 3.39
C THR A 86 8.04 -20.27 3.07
N HIS A 87 6.97 -20.33 2.27
CA HIS A 87 6.38 -21.58 1.81
C HIS A 87 7.39 -22.44 1.02
N HIS A 88 8.17 -21.81 0.12
CA HIS A 88 9.23 -22.51 -0.60
C HIS A 88 10.35 -23.02 0.33
N VAL A 89 10.81 -22.18 1.27
CA VAL A 89 11.84 -22.57 2.25
C VAL A 89 11.34 -23.71 3.15
N LEU A 90 10.10 -23.61 3.65
CA LEU A 90 9.51 -24.64 4.48
C LEU A 90 9.35 -25.96 3.72
N ASN A 91 8.83 -25.95 2.50
CA ASN A 91 8.69 -27.18 1.72
C ASN A 91 10.05 -27.83 1.46
N ASN A 92 11.08 -27.05 1.15
CA ASN A 92 12.43 -27.58 0.99
C ASN A 92 12.94 -28.23 2.29
N PHE A 93 12.70 -27.58 3.43
CA PHE A 93 13.04 -28.14 4.73
C PHE A 93 12.28 -29.44 5.04
N LEU A 94 10.97 -29.48 4.83
CA LEU A 94 10.14 -30.68 5.03
C LEU A 94 10.60 -31.84 4.13
N ASN A 95 10.97 -31.55 2.88
CA ASN A 95 11.54 -32.54 1.97
C ASN A 95 12.87 -33.12 2.48
N GLN A 96 13.75 -32.28 3.05
CA GLN A 96 15.00 -32.76 3.66
C GLN A 96 14.72 -33.60 4.91
N MET A 97 13.76 -33.18 5.72
CA MET A 97 13.36 -33.90 6.92
C MET A 97 12.69 -35.26 6.62
N LEU A 98 12.06 -35.42 5.45
CA LEU A 98 11.56 -36.71 5.00
C LEU A 98 12.66 -37.77 4.91
N ILE A 99 13.89 -37.38 4.54
CA ILE A 99 15.05 -38.28 4.53
C ILE A 99 15.36 -38.77 5.95
N VAL A 100 15.29 -37.87 6.94
CA VAL A 100 15.47 -38.21 8.35
C VAL A 100 14.38 -39.17 8.81
N LYS A 101 13.12 -38.91 8.45
CA LYS A 101 11.98 -39.82 8.74
C LYS A 101 12.21 -41.22 8.18
N MET A 102 12.56 -41.34 6.89
CA MET A 102 12.85 -42.64 6.26
C MET A 102 13.99 -43.40 6.96
N LYS A 103 15.01 -42.68 7.43
CA LYS A 103 16.11 -43.30 8.17
C LYS A 103 15.68 -43.78 9.56
N ALA A 104 14.85 -43.00 10.25
CA ALA A 104 14.28 -43.38 11.53
C ALA A 104 13.34 -44.60 11.42
N GLU A 105 12.49 -44.64 10.39
CA GLU A 105 11.61 -45.78 10.08
C GLU A 105 12.38 -47.08 9.80
N SER A 106 13.53 -46.97 9.12
CA SER A 106 14.39 -48.12 8.82
C SER A 106 15.33 -48.50 9.98
N THR A 107 15.29 -47.81 11.11
CA THR A 107 16.15 -48.09 12.27
C THR A 107 15.46 -49.06 13.24
N PRO A 108 16.02 -50.26 13.47
CA PRO A 108 15.43 -51.22 14.41
C PRO A 108 15.34 -50.64 15.83
N GLY A 109 14.17 -50.78 16.45
CA GLY A 109 13.92 -50.30 17.82
C GLY A 109 13.65 -48.80 17.95
N PHE A 110 13.51 -48.06 16.85
CA PHE A 110 13.11 -46.65 16.89
C PHE A 110 11.65 -46.50 17.38
N ASP A 111 11.39 -45.54 18.27
CA ASP A 111 10.07 -45.34 18.87
C ASP A 111 9.05 -44.79 17.84
N PRO A 112 7.98 -45.53 17.51
CA PRO A 112 6.95 -45.07 16.57
C PRO A 112 6.21 -43.80 17.03
N LYS A 113 6.17 -43.52 18.34
CA LYS A 113 5.53 -42.30 18.86
C LYS A 113 6.26 -41.04 18.38
N VAL A 114 7.59 -41.10 18.27
CA VAL A 114 8.40 -39.98 17.78
C VAL A 114 8.12 -39.70 16.31
N LEU A 115 7.93 -40.75 15.50
CA LEU A 115 7.51 -40.61 14.09
C LEU A 115 6.13 -39.95 13.96
N LYS A 116 5.20 -40.29 14.86
CA LYS A 116 3.87 -39.67 14.89
C LYS A 116 3.93 -38.18 15.25
N ILE A 117 4.78 -37.81 16.21
CA ILE A 117 5.02 -36.40 16.56
C ILE A 117 5.62 -35.64 15.37
N TYR A 118 6.55 -36.26 14.65
CA TYR A 118 7.12 -35.69 13.44
C TYR A 118 6.04 -35.35 12.40
N ASP A 119 5.16 -36.31 12.09
CA ASP A 119 4.08 -36.11 11.11
C ASP A 119 3.13 -34.99 11.54
N GLN A 120 2.77 -34.96 12.82
CA GLN A 120 1.92 -33.90 13.37
C GLN A 120 2.56 -32.51 13.22
N ILE A 121 3.83 -32.35 13.58
CA ILE A 121 4.53 -31.06 13.48
C ILE A 121 4.66 -30.62 12.02
N ALA A 122 4.95 -31.55 11.11
CA ALA A 122 5.04 -31.26 9.68
C ALA A 122 3.71 -30.76 9.11
N ASP A 123 2.61 -31.44 9.45
CA ASP A 123 1.26 -31.06 9.03
C ASP A 123 0.84 -29.72 9.64
N GLU A 124 1.09 -29.49 10.94
CA GLU A 124 0.80 -28.22 11.61
C GLU A 124 1.56 -27.05 10.96
N ALA A 125 2.85 -27.23 10.67
CA ALA A 125 3.65 -26.20 10.02
C ALA A 125 3.12 -25.86 8.62
N GLN A 126 2.70 -26.87 7.85
CA GLN A 126 2.13 -26.67 6.51
C GLN A 126 0.79 -25.94 6.58
N GLN A 127 -0.08 -26.28 7.54
CA GLN A 127 -1.36 -25.60 7.77
C GLN A 127 -1.17 -24.13 8.16
N GLN A 128 -0.23 -23.83 9.05
CA GLN A 128 0.04 -22.46 9.50
C GLN A 128 0.55 -21.56 8.35
N ILE A 129 1.45 -22.05 7.50
CA ILE A 129 1.88 -21.31 6.31
C ILE A 129 0.72 -21.08 5.34
N HIS A 130 -0.16 -22.08 5.18
CA HIS A 130 -1.33 -21.95 4.32
C HIS A 130 -2.35 -20.94 4.86
N ALA A 131 -2.46 -20.79 6.18
CA ALA A 131 -3.27 -19.76 6.81
C ALA A 131 -2.68 -18.36 6.57
N LEU A 132 -1.35 -18.21 6.69
CA LEU A 132 -0.65 -16.94 6.40
C LEU A 132 -0.82 -16.49 4.94
N SER A 133 -0.91 -17.41 3.98
CA SER A 133 -1.08 -17.06 2.57
C SER A 133 -2.46 -16.50 2.25
N ASN A 134 -3.46 -16.74 3.10
CA ASN A 134 -4.85 -16.41 2.86
C ASN A 134 -5.33 -15.13 3.56
N ILE A 135 -4.45 -14.39 4.25
CA ILE A 135 -4.85 -13.14 4.89
C ILE A 135 -5.13 -12.03 3.85
N SER A 136 -6.23 -11.32 4.05
CA SER A 136 -6.70 -10.25 3.16
C SER A 136 -6.20 -8.86 3.59
N ASP A 137 -6.10 -8.63 4.89
CA ASP A 137 -5.52 -7.42 5.48
C ASP A 137 -4.22 -7.74 6.21
N VAL A 138 -3.17 -6.96 5.94
CA VAL A 138 -1.84 -7.15 6.50
C VAL A 138 -1.67 -6.21 7.69
N SER A 139 -2.08 -6.72 8.85
CA SER A 139 -1.90 -6.09 10.15
C SER A 139 -1.21 -7.08 11.10
N GLU A 140 -0.57 -6.58 12.14
CA GLU A 140 0.05 -7.43 13.16
C GLU A 140 -0.98 -8.38 13.79
N ALA A 141 -2.16 -7.87 14.13
CA ALA A 141 -3.25 -8.66 14.69
C ALA A 141 -3.71 -9.78 13.75
N SER A 142 -3.96 -9.46 12.48
CA SER A 142 -4.43 -10.46 11.49
C SER A 142 -3.38 -11.53 11.19
N ILE A 143 -2.09 -11.16 11.19
CA ILE A 143 -1.00 -12.14 11.05
C ILE A 143 -0.97 -13.08 12.25
N HIS A 144 -0.98 -12.56 13.48
CA HIS A 144 -0.95 -13.39 14.69
C HIS A 144 -2.17 -14.29 14.84
N GLU A 145 -3.36 -13.78 14.52
CA GLU A 145 -4.58 -14.56 14.56
C GLU A 145 -4.57 -15.72 13.56
N SER A 146 -3.99 -15.50 12.36
CA SER A 146 -3.95 -16.54 11.30
C SER A 146 -3.12 -17.79 11.67
N VAL A 147 -2.15 -17.66 12.56
CA VAL A 147 -1.22 -18.75 12.95
C VAL A 147 -1.44 -19.25 14.37
N ARG A 148 -2.48 -18.78 15.04
CA ARG A 148 -2.75 -19.18 16.43
C ARG A 148 -3.09 -20.68 16.46
N PRO A 149 -2.42 -21.47 17.32
CA PRO A 149 -2.75 -22.89 17.49
C PRO A 149 -4.22 -23.06 17.88
N LYS A 150 -4.90 -24.03 17.26
CA LYS A 150 -6.27 -24.41 17.59
C LYS A 150 -6.29 -25.48 18.67
#